data_AF-A0A7Y4XC03-F1
#
_entry.id   AF-A0A7Y4XC03-F1
#
_cell.length_a   1.000
_cell.length_b   1.000
_cell.length_c   1.000
_cell.angle_alpha   90.00
_cell.angle_beta   90.00
_cell.angle_gamma   90.00
#
_symmetry.space_group_name_H-M   'P 1'
#
loop_
_entity.id
_entity.type
_entity.pdbx_description
1 polymer ?
#
loop_
_entity_poly.entity_id
_entity_poly.type
_entity_poly.pdbx_seq_one_letter_code
_entity_poly.pdbx_strand_id
1 'polypeptide(L)'
;LNDGAVNGRQVLHPAVVRQLSTWQATIPDSHRGYGYGLYLCDEGMTLEHGGRCAGFGSFLRISKAHRLGVVVLGNRYGVLLKRAADAAFASAGVPVPPEVAVYYDEADGAEIRGTAALSLAGQYRSGHAALELYVHESTLRGRNCAGEFAIRQISPDRFVFSGDAFYHPLGAVRTVTAHHTYLHLEGRAFRLVA
;
A
#
# COMPACT_ATOMS: atom_id res chain seq x y z
N LEU A 1 -7.37 -16.89 14.87
CA LEU A 1 -6.32 -17.90 14.56
C LEU A 1 -6.21 -19.01 15.61
N ASN A 2 -7.03 -19.03 16.67
CA ASN A 2 -7.10 -20.12 17.66
C ASN A 2 -5.72 -20.54 18.22
N ASP A 3 -4.83 -19.56 18.44
CA ASP A 3 -3.45 -19.78 18.88
C ASP A 3 -2.67 -20.85 18.07
N GLY A 4 -3.08 -21.08 16.81
CA GLY A 4 -2.44 -22.01 15.89
C GLY A 4 -2.97 -23.44 15.97
N ALA A 5 -4.08 -23.67 16.67
CA ALA A 5 -4.74 -24.96 16.76
C ALA A 5 -5.85 -25.12 15.71
N VAL A 6 -5.94 -26.31 15.12
CA VAL A 6 -6.99 -26.73 14.18
C VAL A 6 -7.51 -28.08 14.65
N ASN A 7 -8.83 -28.18 14.85
CA ASN A 7 -9.50 -29.39 15.36
C ASN A 7 -8.85 -29.94 16.65
N GLY A 8 -8.48 -29.04 17.58
CA GLY A 8 -7.83 -29.40 18.85
C GLY A 8 -6.35 -29.77 18.75
N ARG A 9 -5.78 -29.87 17.54
CA ARG A 9 -4.35 -30.16 17.33
C ARG A 9 -3.56 -28.87 17.12
N GLN A 10 -2.45 -28.72 17.83
CA GLN A 10 -1.51 -27.61 17.61
C GLN A 10 -0.79 -27.80 16.26
N VAL A 11 -0.92 -26.83 15.37
CA VAL A 11 -0.26 -26.81 14.05
C VAL A 11 0.83 -25.74 14.01
N LEU A 12 0.56 -24.56 14.56
CA LEU A 12 1.54 -23.48 14.71
C LEU A 12 1.74 -23.15 16.18
N HIS A 13 2.95 -22.93 16.66
CA HIS A 13 3.16 -22.53 18.05
C HIS A 13 2.46 -21.18 18.33
N PRO A 14 1.80 -20.98 19.49
CA PRO A 14 1.09 -19.73 19.81
C PRO A 14 1.94 -18.46 19.66
N ALA A 15 3.25 -18.55 19.94
CA ALA A 15 4.18 -17.44 19.74
C ALA A 15 4.30 -17.01 18.26
N VAL A 16 4.22 -17.97 17.32
CA VAL A 16 4.24 -17.67 15.88
C VAL A 16 2.97 -16.94 15.47
N VAL A 17 1.81 -17.34 15.99
CA VAL A 17 0.54 -16.64 15.74
C VAL A 17 0.57 -15.21 16.25
N ARG A 18 1.15 -14.98 17.44
CA ARG A 18 1.37 -13.63 17.96
C ARG A 18 2.25 -12.82 17.03
N GLN A 19 3.41 -13.35 16.64
CA GLN A 19 4.33 -12.67 15.72
C GLN A 19 3.69 -12.31 14.38
N LEU A 20 2.92 -13.22 13.77
CA LEU A 20 2.17 -12.98 12.54
C LEU A 20 1.10 -11.89 12.70
N SER A 21 0.61 -11.68 13.91
CA SER A 21 -0.45 -10.72 14.23
C SER A 21 0.07 -9.44 14.90
N THR A 22 1.38 -9.19 14.86
CA THR A 22 2.03 -7.99 15.42
C THR A 22 2.61 -7.15 14.29
N TRP A 23 2.39 -5.83 14.37
CA TRP A 23 3.01 -4.86 13.46
C TRP A 23 4.54 -4.95 13.59
N GLN A 24 5.22 -5.27 12.49
CA GLN A 24 6.68 -5.30 12.44
C GLN A 24 7.23 -4.01 11.81
N ALA A 25 6.46 -3.40 10.91
CA ALA A 25 6.78 -2.13 10.27
C ALA A 25 5.50 -1.32 10.03
N THR A 26 5.63 0.01 10.16
CA THR A 26 4.61 0.94 9.68
C THR A 26 4.78 1.13 8.18
N ILE A 27 3.67 1.11 7.43
CA ILE A 27 3.70 1.44 6.00
C ILE A 27 3.55 2.95 5.87
N PRO A 28 4.48 3.65 5.21
CA PRO A 28 4.32 5.08 4.95
C PRO A 28 3.01 5.36 4.23
N ASP A 29 2.31 6.40 4.68
CA ASP A 29 0.99 6.80 4.18
C ASP A 29 -0.16 5.81 4.36
N SER A 30 -0.04 4.92 5.34
CA SER A 30 -1.05 3.92 5.61
C SER A 30 -1.33 3.83 7.10
N HIS A 31 -2.61 3.68 7.44
CA HIS A 31 -3.09 3.35 8.78
C HIS A 31 -2.88 1.86 9.12
N ARG A 32 -2.35 1.09 8.17
CA ARG A 32 -2.03 -0.33 8.31
C ARG A 32 -0.54 -0.52 8.57
N GLY A 33 -0.22 -1.47 9.44
CA GLY A 33 1.11 -2.02 9.57
C GLY A 33 1.34 -3.19 8.61
N TYR A 34 2.59 -3.59 8.49
CA TYR A 34 2.98 -4.83 7.85
C TYR A 34 3.70 -5.73 8.87
N GLY A 35 3.41 -7.02 8.79
CA GLY A 35 4.03 -8.05 9.60
C GLY A 35 4.64 -9.12 8.72
N TYR A 36 4.79 -10.33 9.24
CA TYR A 36 5.35 -11.46 8.50
C TYR A 36 4.38 -11.97 7.42
N GLY A 37 4.30 -11.26 6.29
CA GLY A 37 3.48 -11.61 5.12
C GLY A 37 2.03 -11.16 5.16
N LEU A 38 1.66 -10.30 6.11
CA LEU A 38 0.29 -9.84 6.33
C LEU A 38 0.26 -8.33 6.50
N TYR A 39 -0.74 -7.68 5.92
CA TYR A 39 -1.17 -6.35 6.33
C TYR A 39 -1.98 -6.47 7.62
N LEU A 40 -1.78 -5.53 8.53
CA LEU A 40 -2.43 -5.50 9.83
C LEU A 40 -3.18 -4.18 9.98
N CYS A 41 -4.49 -4.27 10.15
CA CYS A 41 -5.37 -3.14 10.45
C CYS A 41 -5.83 -3.23 11.91
N ASP A 42 -6.33 -2.12 12.46
CA ASP A 42 -6.93 -2.08 13.80
C ASP A 42 -6.01 -2.71 14.86
N GLU A 43 -4.75 -2.27 14.89
CA GLU A 43 -3.70 -2.77 15.80
C GLU A 43 -3.45 -4.29 15.69
N GLY A 44 -3.70 -4.86 14.50
CA GLY A 44 -3.50 -6.29 14.24
C GLY A 44 -4.67 -7.17 14.65
N MET A 45 -5.85 -6.58 14.87
CA MET A 45 -7.10 -7.33 15.03
C MET A 45 -7.67 -7.83 13.70
N THR A 46 -7.38 -7.11 12.62
CA THR A 46 -7.68 -7.52 11.25
C THR A 46 -6.38 -7.82 10.51
N LEU A 47 -6.30 -9.02 9.91
CA LEU A 47 -5.15 -9.45 9.10
C LEU A 47 -5.61 -9.61 7.66
N GLU A 48 -4.84 -9.09 6.71
CA GLU A 48 -5.16 -9.16 5.28
C GLU A 48 -3.94 -9.53 4.45
N HIS A 49 -4.18 -10.27 3.37
CA HIS A 49 -3.20 -10.34 2.30
C HIS A 49 -3.88 -10.59 0.95
N GLY A 50 -3.36 -9.94 -0.08
CA GLY A 50 -3.83 -10.11 -1.45
C GLY A 50 -2.70 -10.65 -2.32
N GLY A 51 -3.05 -11.54 -3.24
CA GLY A 51 -2.15 -12.06 -4.26
C GLY A 51 -2.76 -11.89 -5.64
N ARG A 52 -1.92 -11.62 -6.64
CA ARG A 52 -2.31 -11.58 -8.05
C ARG A 52 -1.23 -12.25 -8.88
N CYS A 53 -1.64 -13.05 -9.85
CA CYS A 53 -0.77 -13.52 -10.91
C CYS A 53 -1.56 -13.58 -12.23
N ALA A 54 -0.90 -13.93 -13.33
CA ALA A 54 -1.57 -14.02 -14.62
C ALA A 54 -2.72 -15.04 -14.56
N GLY A 55 -3.95 -14.57 -14.77
CA GLY A 55 -5.16 -15.40 -14.77
C GLY A 55 -5.79 -15.65 -13.41
N PHE A 56 -5.16 -15.24 -12.30
CA PHE A 56 -5.68 -15.50 -10.95
C PHE A 56 -5.50 -14.34 -10.00
N GLY A 57 -6.34 -14.32 -8.96
CA GLY A 57 -6.11 -13.50 -7.78
C GLY A 57 -6.69 -14.14 -6.54
N SER A 58 -6.16 -13.72 -5.39
CA SER A 58 -6.55 -14.23 -4.09
C SER A 58 -6.63 -13.10 -3.08
N PHE A 59 -7.55 -13.21 -2.15
CA PHE A 59 -7.63 -12.29 -1.03
C PHE A 59 -7.98 -13.07 0.24
N LEU A 60 -7.20 -12.85 1.29
CA LEU A 60 -7.41 -13.38 2.63
C LEU A 60 -7.74 -12.22 3.55
N ARG A 61 -8.78 -12.38 4.37
CA ARG A 61 -9.03 -11.53 5.53
C ARG A 61 -9.37 -12.36 6.75
N ILE A 62 -8.81 -12.00 7.90
CA ILE A 62 -9.07 -12.63 9.19
C ILE A 62 -9.42 -11.57 10.22
N SER A 63 -10.56 -11.73 10.90
CA SER A 63 -10.88 -11.00 12.13
C SER A 63 -10.57 -11.88 13.34
N LYS A 64 -9.59 -11.45 14.14
CA LYS A 64 -9.21 -12.20 15.36
C LYS A 64 -10.29 -12.13 16.43
N ALA A 65 -10.89 -10.95 16.62
CA ALA A 65 -11.97 -10.74 17.60
C ALA A 65 -13.14 -11.70 17.38
N HIS A 66 -13.51 -11.92 16.11
CA HIS A 66 -14.69 -12.71 15.73
C HIS A 66 -14.35 -14.14 15.35
N ARG A 67 -13.05 -14.51 15.40
CA ARG A 67 -12.55 -15.83 14.99
C ARG A 67 -13.01 -16.25 13.58
N LEU A 68 -13.19 -15.28 12.69
CA LEU A 68 -13.63 -15.48 11.32
C LEU A 68 -12.48 -15.24 10.35
N GLY A 69 -12.33 -16.13 9.38
CA GLY A 69 -11.44 -15.96 8.25
C GLY A 69 -12.19 -16.21 6.94
N VAL A 70 -11.95 -15.35 5.94
CA VAL A 70 -12.50 -15.51 4.60
C VAL A 70 -11.35 -15.53 3.60
N VAL A 71 -11.39 -16.50 2.71
CA VAL A 71 -10.50 -16.62 1.56
C VAL A 71 -11.35 -16.49 0.31
N VAL A 72 -10.95 -15.59 -0.57
CA VAL A 72 -11.55 -15.40 -1.89
C VAL A 72 -10.51 -15.78 -2.93
N LEU A 73 -10.90 -16.63 -3.87
CA LEU A 73 -10.07 -17.04 -5.01
C LEU A 73 -10.82 -16.68 -6.29
N GLY A 74 -10.12 -16.03 -7.21
CA GLY A 74 -10.62 -15.70 -8.54
C GLY A 74 -9.71 -16.28 -9.60
N ASN A 75 -10.30 -16.85 -10.66
CA ASN A 75 -9.63 -17.33 -11.86
C ASN A 75 -9.79 -16.34 -13.03
N ARG A 76 -9.77 -15.04 -12.70
CA ARG A 76 -9.75 -13.95 -13.67
C ARG A 76 -8.51 -13.09 -13.40
N TYR A 77 -7.91 -12.57 -14.47
CA TYR A 77 -6.69 -11.78 -14.40
C TYR A 77 -6.81 -10.63 -13.40
N GLY A 78 -5.94 -10.62 -12.37
CA GLY A 78 -5.74 -9.49 -11.47
C GLY A 78 -6.86 -9.18 -10.48
N VAL A 79 -7.92 -9.98 -10.38
CA VAL A 79 -9.06 -9.67 -9.49
C VAL A 79 -8.80 -10.14 -8.05
N LEU A 80 -8.93 -9.22 -7.07
CA LEU A 80 -8.89 -9.59 -5.64
C LEU A 80 -10.28 -9.88 -5.06
N LEU A 81 -11.34 -9.31 -5.66
CA LEU A 81 -12.72 -9.47 -5.22
C LEU A 81 -12.94 -9.15 -3.72
N LYS A 82 -12.28 -8.11 -3.19
CA LYS A 82 -12.39 -7.69 -1.77
C LYS A 82 -13.84 -7.54 -1.29
N ARG A 83 -14.73 -7.01 -2.14
CA ARG A 83 -16.16 -6.88 -1.86
C ARG A 83 -16.86 -8.20 -1.54
N ALA A 84 -16.38 -9.32 -2.06
CA ALA A 84 -16.89 -10.64 -1.68
C ALA A 84 -16.51 -11.01 -0.24
N ALA A 85 -15.30 -10.67 0.20
CA ALA A 85 -14.89 -10.84 1.59
C ALA A 85 -15.68 -9.91 2.53
N ASP A 86 -15.91 -8.66 2.11
CA ASP A 86 -16.77 -7.69 2.83
C ASP A 86 -18.19 -8.27 3.02
N ALA A 87 -18.81 -8.76 1.95
CA ALA A 87 -20.15 -9.34 1.99
C ALA A 87 -20.23 -10.59 2.90
N ALA A 88 -19.19 -11.43 2.89
CA ALA A 88 -19.11 -12.60 3.77
C ALA A 88 -18.99 -12.20 5.25
N PHE A 89 -18.17 -11.20 5.57
CA PHE A 89 -18.06 -10.66 6.93
C PHE A 89 -19.38 -10.04 7.40
N ALA A 90 -20.01 -9.22 6.55
CA ALA A 90 -21.29 -8.59 6.85
C ALA A 90 -22.40 -9.63 7.09
N SER A 91 -22.45 -10.69 6.27
CA SER A 91 -23.41 -11.79 6.43
C SER A 91 -23.22 -12.58 7.73
N ALA A 92 -22.00 -12.58 8.27
CA ALA A 92 -21.67 -13.19 9.56
C ALA A 92 -21.82 -12.21 10.74
N GLY A 93 -22.33 -11.00 10.52
CA GLY A 93 -22.47 -9.97 11.55
C GLY A 93 -21.14 -9.38 12.03
N VAL A 94 -20.05 -9.59 11.29
CA VAL A 94 -18.74 -9.03 11.62
C VAL A 94 -18.61 -7.65 10.97
N PRO A 95 -18.25 -6.60 11.71
CA PRO A 95 -18.01 -5.28 11.13
C PRO A 95 -16.98 -5.37 9.99
N VAL A 96 -17.35 -4.83 8.84
CA VAL A 96 -16.42 -4.66 7.72
C VAL A 96 -15.62 -3.39 8.00
N PRO A 97 -14.29 -3.46 8.10
CA PRO A 97 -13.48 -2.26 8.23
C PRO A 97 -13.78 -1.34 7.04
N PRO A 98 -13.95 -0.02 7.26
CA PRO A 98 -14.11 0.89 6.14
C PRO A 98 -12.92 0.72 5.20
N GLU A 99 -13.16 0.72 3.90
CA GLU A 99 -12.08 0.82 2.93
C GLU A 99 -11.49 2.22 3.08
N VAL A 100 -10.48 2.34 3.94
CA VAL A 100 -9.69 3.57 4.07
C VAL A 100 -8.76 3.61 2.87
N ALA A 101 -9.34 3.87 1.72
CA ALA A 101 -8.62 4.42 0.60
C ALA A 101 -8.31 5.86 0.99
N VAL A 102 -7.01 6.16 1.15
CA VAL A 102 -6.58 7.55 1.13
C VAL A 102 -6.76 7.98 -0.32
N TYR A 103 -7.96 8.48 -0.64
CA TYR A 103 -8.20 9.12 -1.91
C TYR A 103 -7.57 10.49 -1.82
N TYR A 104 -6.59 10.71 -2.66
CA TYR A 104 -6.05 12.05 -2.88
C TYR A 104 -6.87 12.67 -3.99
N ASP A 105 -7.39 13.87 -3.78
CA ASP A 105 -7.86 14.67 -4.88
C ASP A 105 -6.64 15.24 -5.63
N GLU A 106 -6.72 15.30 -6.95
CA GLU A 106 -5.72 16.02 -7.75
C GLU A 106 -5.66 17.51 -7.38
N ALA A 107 -6.71 18.05 -6.76
CA ALA A 107 -6.76 19.40 -6.25
C ALA A 107 -6.04 19.59 -4.89
N ASP A 108 -5.73 18.51 -4.16
CA ASP A 108 -5.28 18.59 -2.75
C ASP A 108 -3.84 19.08 -2.53
N GLY A 109 -3.18 19.66 -3.54
CA GLY A 109 -1.80 20.09 -3.41
C GLY A 109 -1.40 21.31 -4.23
N ALA A 110 -0.34 21.97 -3.77
CA ALA A 110 0.29 23.05 -4.49
C ALA A 110 1.25 22.51 -5.57
N GLU A 111 1.40 23.23 -6.67
CA GLU A 111 2.48 22.96 -7.61
C GLU A 111 3.84 23.17 -6.94
N ILE A 112 4.79 22.28 -7.26
CA ILE A 112 6.15 22.34 -6.73
C ILE A 112 7.00 23.10 -7.73
N ARG A 113 7.62 24.20 -7.28
CA ARG A 113 8.39 25.09 -8.16
C ARG A 113 9.76 25.44 -7.55
N GLY A 114 10.63 26.02 -8.38
CA GLY A 114 11.91 26.60 -7.95
C GLY A 114 12.86 25.58 -7.31
N THR A 115 13.53 25.99 -6.23
CA THR A 115 14.52 25.16 -5.52
C THR A 115 13.91 23.91 -4.91
N ALA A 116 12.64 23.94 -4.48
CA ALA A 116 11.93 22.76 -3.99
C ALA A 116 11.79 21.71 -5.09
N ALA A 117 11.40 22.11 -6.31
CA ALA A 117 11.31 21.22 -7.45
C ALA A 117 12.68 20.62 -7.81
N LEU A 118 13.72 21.45 -7.86
CA LEU A 118 15.08 20.99 -8.13
C LEU A 118 15.59 19.99 -7.08
N SER A 119 15.24 20.16 -5.81
CA SER A 119 15.65 19.25 -4.72
C SER A 119 15.00 17.86 -4.77
N LEU A 120 13.93 17.71 -5.55
CA LEU A 120 13.17 16.48 -5.73
C LEU A 120 13.41 15.84 -7.11
N ALA A 121 13.99 16.59 -8.05
CA ALA A 121 14.29 16.08 -9.38
C ALA A 121 15.37 14.99 -9.31
N GLY A 122 15.25 13.98 -10.16
CA GLY A 122 16.18 12.87 -10.26
C GLY A 122 15.52 11.54 -10.63
N GLN A 123 16.33 10.51 -10.74
CA GLN A 123 15.91 9.14 -11.01
C GLN A 123 15.70 8.37 -9.71
N TYR A 124 14.53 7.76 -9.58
CA TYR A 124 14.12 6.94 -8.45
C TYR A 124 13.94 5.49 -8.89
N ARG A 125 14.55 4.53 -8.18
CA ARG A 125 14.54 3.11 -8.56
C ARG A 125 14.06 2.17 -7.47
N SER A 126 13.29 1.16 -7.87
CA SER A 126 12.87 0.03 -7.04
C SER A 126 12.95 -1.26 -7.87
N GLY A 127 14.09 -1.97 -7.77
CA GLY A 127 14.40 -3.10 -8.65
C GLY A 127 14.44 -2.67 -10.13
N HIS A 128 13.59 -3.30 -10.95
CA HIS A 128 13.46 -2.95 -12.38
C HIS A 128 12.52 -1.76 -12.64
N ALA A 129 11.74 -1.32 -11.64
CA ALA A 129 10.87 -0.16 -11.77
C ALA A 129 11.67 1.13 -11.60
N ALA A 130 11.40 2.12 -12.44
CA ALA A 130 12.02 3.43 -12.39
C ALA A 130 10.95 4.53 -12.53
N LEU A 131 11.17 5.62 -11.81
CA LEU A 131 10.44 6.89 -11.91
C LEU A 131 11.49 7.97 -12.13
N GLU A 132 11.21 8.93 -12.98
CA GLU A 132 12.04 10.12 -13.13
C GLU A 132 11.21 11.34 -12.77
N LEU A 133 11.71 12.15 -11.85
CA LEU A 133 11.15 13.45 -11.53
C LEU A 133 12.01 14.53 -12.18
N TYR A 134 11.39 15.47 -12.88
CA TYR A 134 12.11 16.50 -13.63
C TYR A 134 11.34 17.82 -13.62
N VAL A 135 12.07 18.92 -13.82
CA VAL A 135 11.47 20.25 -13.88
C VAL A 135 11.10 20.58 -15.32
N HIS A 136 9.83 20.91 -15.56
CA HIS A 136 9.32 21.38 -16.84
C HIS A 136 8.51 22.66 -16.62
N GLU A 137 8.81 23.71 -17.39
CA GLU A 137 8.15 25.02 -17.26
C GLU A 137 8.12 25.54 -15.80
N SER A 138 9.22 25.34 -15.06
CA SER A 138 9.39 25.69 -13.64
C SER A 138 8.55 24.87 -12.64
N THR A 139 7.89 23.81 -13.08
CA THR A 139 7.08 22.91 -12.25
C THR A 139 7.69 21.51 -12.20
N LEU A 140 7.56 20.81 -11.06
CA LEU A 140 7.96 19.41 -10.97
C LEU A 140 6.94 18.51 -11.68
N ARG A 141 7.45 17.67 -12.58
CA ARG A 141 6.71 16.64 -13.30
C ARG A 141 7.39 15.30 -13.05
N GLY A 142 6.72 14.21 -13.42
CA GLY A 142 7.37 12.92 -13.44
C GLY A 142 7.00 12.09 -14.65
N ARG A 143 7.80 11.05 -14.90
CA ARG A 143 7.56 10.07 -15.95
C ARG A 143 7.98 8.66 -15.53
N ASN A 144 7.32 7.67 -16.10
CA ASN A 144 7.67 6.26 -15.99
C ASN A 144 7.45 5.54 -17.34
N CYS A 145 7.46 4.21 -17.36
CA CYS A 145 7.21 3.45 -18.60
C CYS A 145 5.79 3.57 -19.17
N ALA A 146 4.82 4.04 -18.38
CA ALA A 146 3.43 4.24 -18.79
C ALA A 146 3.16 5.65 -19.32
N GLY A 147 3.97 6.65 -18.98
CA GLY A 147 3.84 8.01 -19.50
C GLY A 147 4.32 9.08 -18.52
N GLU A 148 3.92 10.32 -18.79
CA GLU A 148 4.12 11.46 -17.90
C GLU A 148 2.98 11.59 -16.87
N PHE A 149 3.29 12.26 -15.76
CA PHE A 149 2.34 12.56 -14.69
C PHE A 149 2.68 13.88 -13.99
N ALA A 150 1.65 14.51 -13.44
CA ALA A 150 1.76 15.68 -12.59
C ALA A 150 2.09 15.29 -11.15
N ILE A 151 2.77 16.19 -10.43
CA ILE A 151 3.12 16.01 -9.02
C ILE A 151 2.73 17.27 -8.28
N ARG A 152 1.91 17.11 -7.24
CA ARG A 152 1.50 18.21 -6.36
C ARG A 152 1.88 17.90 -4.93
N GLN A 153 2.23 18.93 -4.17
CA GLN A 153 2.65 18.81 -2.79
C GLN A 153 1.49 19.12 -1.85
N ILE A 154 1.16 18.16 -1.00
CA ILE A 154 0.15 18.29 0.07
C ILE A 154 0.82 18.85 1.33
N SER A 155 2.01 18.33 1.64
CA SER A 155 2.83 18.76 2.77
C SER A 155 4.31 18.56 2.44
N PRO A 156 5.27 19.02 3.27
CA PRO A 156 6.70 18.97 2.96
C PRO A 156 7.20 17.63 2.41
N ASP A 157 6.68 16.53 2.94
CA ASP A 157 7.07 15.16 2.58
C ASP A 157 5.95 14.34 1.93
N ARG A 158 4.83 14.97 1.54
CA ARG A 158 3.65 14.27 0.99
C ARG A 158 3.22 14.86 -0.34
N PHE A 159 2.94 13.98 -1.28
CA PHE A 159 2.67 14.34 -2.67
C PHE A 159 1.48 13.56 -3.23
N VAL A 160 0.82 14.14 -4.22
CA VAL A 160 -0.14 13.46 -5.11
C VAL A 160 0.47 13.36 -6.50
N PHE A 161 0.39 12.17 -7.07
CA PHE A 161 0.82 11.84 -8.41
C PHE A 161 -0.43 11.58 -9.25
N SER A 162 -0.59 12.25 -10.39
CA SER A 162 -1.79 12.11 -11.22
C SER A 162 -1.51 12.19 -12.73
N GLY A 163 -2.39 11.63 -13.55
CA GLY A 163 -2.26 11.56 -15.01
C GLY A 163 -2.26 10.12 -15.56
N ASP A 164 -2.13 9.99 -16.88
CA ASP A 164 -2.34 8.73 -17.62
C ASP A 164 -1.41 7.58 -17.22
N ALA A 165 -0.28 7.89 -16.59
CA ALA A 165 0.63 6.90 -16.04
C ALA A 165 0.04 6.11 -14.85
N PHE A 166 -1.08 6.57 -14.28
CA PHE A 166 -1.74 5.96 -13.13
C PHE A 166 -3.26 5.80 -13.37
N TYR A 167 -3.86 4.75 -12.83
CA TYR A 167 -5.31 4.51 -12.95
C TYR A 167 -6.16 5.46 -12.10
N HIS A 168 -5.56 6.05 -11.07
CA HIS A 168 -6.14 7.04 -10.15
C HIS A 168 -5.00 7.83 -9.51
N PRO A 169 -5.27 9.01 -8.92
CA PRO A 169 -4.27 9.75 -8.19
C PRO A 169 -3.67 8.92 -7.05
N LEU A 170 -2.34 8.94 -6.94
CA LEU A 170 -1.61 8.17 -5.93
C LEU A 170 -0.88 9.07 -4.95
N GLY A 171 -0.98 8.73 -3.67
CA GLY A 171 -0.17 9.34 -2.62
C GLY A 171 1.25 8.84 -2.65
N ALA A 172 2.19 9.76 -2.51
CA ALA A 172 3.58 9.44 -2.28
C ALA A 172 4.11 10.14 -1.03
N VAL A 173 4.96 9.44 -0.28
CA VAL A 173 5.66 9.99 0.88
C VAL A 173 7.16 10.00 0.61
N ARG A 174 7.81 11.14 0.84
CA ARG A 174 9.27 11.22 0.86
C ARG A 174 9.79 10.86 2.24
N THR A 175 10.86 10.09 2.28
CA THR A 175 11.65 9.90 3.50
C THR A 175 13.12 10.09 3.19
N VAL A 176 13.84 10.77 4.07
CA VAL A 176 15.28 11.00 3.96
C VAL A 176 15.97 10.29 5.13
N THR A 177 16.97 9.48 4.83
CA THR A 177 17.90 8.89 5.81
C THR A 177 19.24 9.60 5.73
N ALA A 178 20.19 9.22 6.59
CA ALA A 178 21.56 9.76 6.55
C ALA A 178 22.27 9.56 5.19
N HIS A 179 21.82 8.60 4.37
CA HIS A 179 22.51 8.22 3.14
C HIS A 179 21.64 8.29 1.89
N HIS A 180 20.32 8.25 2.04
CA HIS A 180 19.42 8.03 0.91
C HIS A 180 18.12 8.81 1.04
N THR A 181 17.59 9.26 -0.10
CA THR A 181 16.22 9.73 -0.21
C THR A 181 15.37 8.67 -0.89
N TYR A 182 14.17 8.45 -0.36
CA TYR A 182 13.18 7.53 -0.93
C TYR A 182 11.86 8.25 -1.20
N LEU A 183 11.17 7.78 -2.23
CA LEU A 183 9.74 8.01 -2.43
C LEU A 183 9.01 6.69 -2.23
N HIS A 184 8.01 6.70 -1.35
CA HIS A 184 7.16 5.55 -1.06
C HIS A 184 5.85 5.71 -1.81
N LEU A 185 5.52 4.76 -2.68
CA LEU A 185 4.33 4.73 -3.52
C LEU A 185 3.75 3.32 -3.52
N GLU A 186 2.46 3.16 -3.18
CA GLU A 186 1.76 1.87 -3.15
C GLU A 186 2.50 0.75 -2.38
N GLY A 187 3.16 1.10 -1.27
CA GLY A 187 3.93 0.14 -0.46
C GLY A 187 5.27 -0.27 -1.07
N ARG A 188 5.75 0.42 -2.12
CA ARG A 188 7.10 0.28 -2.67
C ARG A 188 7.94 1.49 -2.31
N ALA A 189 9.22 1.26 -2.02
CA ALA A 189 10.20 2.32 -1.85
C ALA A 189 11.04 2.46 -3.12
N PHE A 190 11.10 3.66 -3.67
CA PHE A 190 11.98 4.03 -4.78
C PHE A 190 13.10 4.92 -4.26
N ARG A 191 14.35 4.49 -4.43
CA ARG A 191 15.53 5.22 -3.97
C ARG A 191 15.98 6.21 -5.04
N LEU A 192 16.27 7.46 -4.65
CA LEU A 192 16.96 8.43 -5.51
C LEU A 192 18.38 7.92 -5.83
N VAL A 193 18.75 7.88 -7.11
CA VAL A 193 20.05 7.35 -7.58
C VAL A 193 20.85 8.32 -8.45
N ALA A 194 20.23 9.35 -9.01
CA ALA A 194 20.87 10.36 -9.85
C ALA A 194 20.01 11.62 -9.89
#